data_AF-A0A193QKA7-F1
#
_entry.id   AF-A0A193QKA7-F1
#
_cell.length_a   1.000
_cell.length_b   1.000
_cell.length_c   1.000
_cell.angle_alpha   90.00
_cell.angle_beta   90.00
_cell.angle_gamma   90.00
#
_symmetry.space_group_name_H-M   'P 1'
#
loop_
_entity.id
_entity.type
_entity.pdbx_description
1 polymer ?
#
loop_
_entity_poly.entity_id
_entity_poly.type
_entity_poly.pdbx_seq_one_letter_code
_entity_poly.pdbx_strand_id
1 'polypeptide(L)' 'MDESLRAREAVVRDLRAALRLQDALSLHFLPQVDITGVQVVGFEAQLRWQHPQYRYLSSS' A
#
# COMPACT_ATOMS: atom_id res chain seq x y z
N MET A 1 -2.19 -22.01 15.31
CA MET A 1 -3.46 -21.27 15.10
C MET A 1 -3.42 -19.87 15.71
N ASP A 2 -2.68 -19.64 16.79
CA ASP A 2 -2.53 -18.30 17.41
C ASP A 2 -1.53 -17.34 16.73
N GLU A 3 -0.56 -17.86 15.99
CA GLU A 3 0.55 -17.03 15.48
C GLU A 3 0.11 -16.13 14.31
N SER A 4 -0.72 -16.64 13.40
CA SER A 4 -1.29 -15.85 12.29
C SER A 4 -2.24 -14.76 12.78
N LEU A 5 -3.00 -15.04 13.85
CA LEU A 5 -3.89 -14.06 14.47
C LEU A 5 -3.08 -12.92 15.09
N ARG A 6 -2.04 -13.26 15.87
CA ARG A 6 -1.12 -12.28 16.48
C ARG A 6 -0.38 -11.44 15.43
N ALA A 7 0.08 -12.07 14.34
CA ALA A 7 0.72 -11.36 13.24
C ALA A 7 -0.24 -10.35 12.58
N ARG A 8 -1.49 -10.75 12.34
CA ARG A 8 -2.53 -9.86 11.80
C ARG A 8 -2.82 -8.69 12.75
N GLU A 9 -2.97 -8.95 14.04
CA GLU A 9 -3.21 -7.90 15.04
C GLU A 9 -2.06 -6.89 15.10
N ALA A 10 -0.81 -7.36 15.02
CA ALA A 10 0.36 -6.50 14.96
C ALA A 10 0.32 -5.58 13.73
N VAL A 11 0.08 -6.13 12.53
CA VAL A 11 -0.03 -5.34 11.29
C VAL A 11 -1.16 -4.31 11.36
N VAL A 12 -2.33 -4.66 11.92
CA VAL A 12 -3.45 -3.71 12.08
C VAL A 12 -3.10 -2.56 13.03
N ARG A 13 -2.47 -2.88 14.16
CA ARG A 13 -2.01 -1.87 15.12
C ARG A 13 -1.01 -0.91 14.46
N ASP A 14 -0.04 -1.46 13.74
CA ASP A 14 1.03 -0.69 13.12
C ASP A 14 0.48 0.16 11.95
N LEU A 15 -0.51 -0.34 11.20
CA LEU A 15 -1.19 0.45 10.14
C LEU A 15 -1.95 1.64 10.73
N ARG A 16 -2.65 1.46 11.86
CA ARG A 16 -3.31 2.58 12.55
C ARG A 16 -2.30 3.63 13.01
N ALA A 17 -1.10 3.23 13.40
CA ALA A 17 -0.03 4.17 13.73
C ALA A 17 0.46 4.91 12.48
N ALA A 18 0.69 4.18 11.38
CA ALA A 18 1.12 4.75 10.10
C ALA A 18 0.15 5.82 9.57
N LEU A 19 -1.16 5.64 9.74
CA LEU A 19 -2.17 6.64 9.35
C LEU A 19 -2.05 7.98 10.11
N ARG A 20 -1.40 8.01 11.28
CA ARG A 20 -1.21 9.22 12.10
C ARG A 20 0.18 9.85 11.93
N LEU A 21 1.12 9.12 11.35
CA LEU A 21 2.49 9.58 11.12
C LEU A 21 2.59 10.20 9.73
N GLN A 22 3.24 11.36 9.62
CA GLN A 22 3.62 11.88 8.32
C GLN A 22 4.59 10.91 7.62
N ASP A 23 4.46 10.82 6.30
CA ASP A 23 5.36 10.10 5.40
C ASP A 23 5.43 8.57 5.55
N ALA A 24 4.64 7.96 6.45
CA ALA A 24 4.56 6.50 6.58
C ALA A 24 3.81 5.85 5.40
N LEU A 25 2.92 6.60 4.77
CA LEU A 25 2.14 6.18 3.61
C LEU A 25 2.44 7.12 2.43
N SER A 26 2.69 6.56 1.25
CA SER A 26 2.89 7.33 0.02
C SER A 26 1.80 7.00 -0.99
N LEU A 27 1.28 8.03 -1.68
CA LEU A 27 0.31 7.84 -2.76
C LEU A 27 1.05 7.76 -4.10
N HIS A 28 0.90 6.64 -4.81
CA HIS A 28 1.47 6.43 -6.13
C HIS A 28 0.36 6.47 -7.17
N PHE A 29 0.60 7.18 -8.27
CA PHE A 29 -0.33 7.24 -9.40
C PHE A 29 0.24 6.44 -10.56
N LEU A 30 -0.39 5.30 -10.87
CA LEU A 30 0.00 4.50 -12.03
C LEU A 30 -0.83 4.95 -13.24
N PRO A 31 -0.19 5.26 -14.38
CA PRO A 31 -0.92 5.63 -15.59
C PRO A 31 -1.66 4.42 -16.15
N GLN A 32 -2.91 4.66 -16.56
CA GLN A 32 -3.68 3.75 -17.41
C GLN A 32 -3.58 4.28 -18.84
N VAL A 33 -3.11 3.43 -19.76
CA VAL A 33 -2.97 3.77 -21.17
C VAL A 33 -4.07 3.12 -21.99
N ASP A 34 -4.43 3.73 -23.11
CA ASP A 34 -5.31 3.13 -24.09
C ASP A 34 -4.71 1.82 -24.65
N ILE A 35 -5.50 1.03 -25.38
CA ILE A 35 -5.03 -0.27 -25.90
C ILE A 35 -3.87 -0.13 -26.90
N THR A 36 -3.73 1.06 -27.52
CA THR A 36 -2.61 1.34 -28.42
C THR A 36 -1.33 1.70 -27.66
N GLY A 37 -1.43 2.05 -26.38
CA GLY A 37 -0.32 2.46 -25.53
C GLY A 37 0.17 3.89 -25.79
N VAL A 38 -0.54 4.65 -26.61
CA VAL A 38 -0.12 5.98 -27.09
C VAL A 38 -0.66 7.09 -26.20
N GLN A 39 -1.84 6.89 -25.60
CA GLN A 39 -2.50 7.91 -24.80
C GLN A 39 -2.74 7.43 -23.37
N VAL A 40 -2.37 8.26 -22.39
CA VAL A 40 -2.82 8.09 -21.00
C VAL A 40 -4.29 8.47 -20.91
N VAL A 41 -5.13 7.53 -20.50
CA VAL A 41 -6.59 7.69 -20.37
C VAL A 41 -7.04 7.86 -18.93
N GLY A 42 -6.16 7.63 -17.95
CA GLY A 42 -6.46 7.78 -16.53
C GLY A 42 -5.27 7.44 -15.64
N PHE A 43 -5.52 7.49 -14.33
CA PHE A 43 -4.55 7.08 -13.33
C PHE A 43 -5.23 6.27 -12.24
N GLU A 44 -4.55 5.22 -11.78
CA GLU A 44 -4.91 4.50 -10.58
C GLU A 44 -4.15 5.06 -9.38
N ALA A 45 -4.87 5.47 -8.36
CA ALA A 45 -4.32 5.94 -7.09
C ALA A 45 -4.08 4.74 -6.16
N GLN A 46 -2.82 4.39 -5.92
CA GLN A 46 -2.42 3.28 -5.08
C GLN A 46 -1.68 3.77 -3.84
N LEU A 47 -2.24 3.48 -2.67
CA LEU A 47 -1.59 3.78 -1.40
C LEU A 47 -0.51 2.73 -1.10
N ARG A 48 0.72 3.18 -0.85
CA ARG A 48 1.87 2.34 -0.53
C ARG A 48 2.28 2.58 0.91
N TRP A 49 2.50 1.50 1.66
CA TRP A 49 2.97 1.55 3.03
C TRP A 49 4.41 1.02 3.12
N GLN A 50 5.33 1.89 3.53
CA GLN A 50 6.70 1.49 3.85
C GLN A 50 6.75 0.94 5.28
N HIS A 51 6.24 -0.28 5.49
CA HIS A 51 6.25 -0.87 6.83
C HIS A 51 7.72 -1.06 7.29
N PRO A 52 8.08 -0.62 8.50
CA PRO A 52 9.48 -0.58 8.96
C PRO A 52 10.17 -1.96 8.96
N GLN A 53 9.39 -3.03 9.20
CA GLN A 53 9.87 -4.42 9.13
C GLN A 53 9.58 -5.14 7.80
N TYR A 54 8.57 -4.71 7.04
CA TYR A 54 8.08 -5.44 5.85
C TYR A 54 7.97 -4.48 4.67
N ARG A 55 9.07 -4.33 3.93
CA ARG A 55 9.22 -3.25 2.94
C ARG A 55 8.14 -3.21 1.85
N TYR A 56 7.44 -4.32 1.58
CA TYR A 56 6.30 -4.37 0.66
C TYR A 56 5.28 -5.40 1.12
N LEU A 57 4.24 -4.94 1.84
CA LEU A 57 2.97 -5.65 1.86
C LEU A 57 2.21 -5.25 0.59
N SER A 58 2.67 -5.75 -0.56
CA SER A 58 1.92 -5.63 -1.79
C SER A 58 0.69 -6.52 -1.65
N SER A 59 -0.49 -5.92 -1.76
CA SER A 59 -1.76 -6.63 -1.89
C SER A 59 -1.72 -7.46 -3.18
N SER A 60 -1.36 -8.73 -3.06
CA SER A 60 -1.62 -9.75 -4.09
C SER A 60 -2.99 -10.37 -3.85
#